data_AF-A0AAN1XBE2-F1
#
_entry.id   AF-A0AAN1XBE2-F1
#
_cell.length_a   1.000
_cell.length_b   1.000
_cell.length_c   1.000
_cell.angle_alpha   90.00
_cell.angle_beta   90.00
_cell.angle_gamma   90.00
#
_symmetry.space_group_name_H-M   'P 1'
#
loop_
_entity.id
_entity.type
_entity.pdbx_description
1 polymer ?
#
loop_
_entity_poly.entity_id
_entity_poly.type
_entity_poly.pdbx_seq_one_letter_code
_entity_poly.pdbx_strand_id
1 'polypeptide(L)'
;MKLQKGFSLIELMIVVVVIGILASVALPAYQDYMTRSKFTDAKSNLANKRIRMEQWFQDNRTYVGADGAGGPCAADTSSSRYFTFTCPSANLTATTYLIQAAGGNAATGDQSMTGFTFTIDQSNAKATTVTRSGWTGNAGCWISNKGGSC
;
A
#
# COMPACT_ATOMS: atom_id res chain seq x y z
N MET A 1 -56.12 2.76 26.55
CA MET A 1 -55.47 1.87 25.57
C MET A 1 -54.38 2.64 24.84
N LYS A 2 -53.11 2.25 25.00
CA LYS A 2 -52.02 2.80 24.16
C LYS A 2 -52.09 2.09 22.81
N LEU A 3 -52.37 2.81 21.72
CA LEU A 3 -52.26 2.24 20.38
C LEU A 3 -50.80 1.87 20.13
N GLN A 4 -50.51 0.58 19.93
CA GLN A 4 -49.24 0.15 19.38
C GLN A 4 -49.13 0.68 17.95
N LYS A 5 -48.33 1.73 17.75
CA LYS A 5 -47.90 2.17 16.43
C LYS A 5 -46.80 1.22 15.96
N GLY A 6 -47.16 0.24 15.15
CA GLY A 6 -46.22 -0.60 14.42
C GLY A 6 -45.69 0.12 13.18
N PHE A 7 -44.46 -0.18 12.79
CA PHE A 7 -43.86 0.28 11.53
C PHE A 7 -44.54 -0.44 10.35
N SER A 8 -44.86 0.27 9.27
CA SER A 8 -45.39 -0.37 8.07
C SER A 8 -44.29 -1.07 7.27
N LEU A 9 -44.62 -2.22 6.68
CA LEU A 9 -43.72 -2.91 5.75
C LEU A 9 -43.28 -2.00 4.59
N ILE A 10 -44.17 -1.11 4.13
CA ILE A 10 -43.84 -0.17 3.04
C ILE A 10 -42.84 0.90 3.47
N GLU A 11 -42.93 1.38 4.72
CA GLU A 11 -41.98 2.35 5.27
C GLU A 11 -40.59 1.71 5.37
N LEU A 12 -40.54 0.45 5.82
CA LEU A 12 -39.28 -0.29 5.89
C LEU A 12 -38.68 -0.55 4.49
N MET A 13 -39.51 -0.85 3.49
CA MET A 13 -39.03 -1.02 2.10
C MET A 13 -38.44 0.27 1.52
N ILE A 14 -39.07 1.42 1.73
CA ILE A 14 -38.55 2.71 1.25
C ILE A 14 -37.20 3.02 1.92
N VAL A 15 -37.09 2.79 3.23
CA VAL A 15 -35.83 3.01 3.96
C VAL A 15 -34.71 2.13 3.41
N VAL A 16 -34.97 0.85 3.14
CA VAL A 16 -33.97 -0.06 2.55
C VAL A 16 -33.55 0.40 1.16
N VAL A 17 -34.47 0.89 0.34
CA VAL A 17 -34.16 1.43 -1.00
C VAL A 17 -33.26 2.65 -0.90
N VAL A 18 -33.57 3.60 -0.02
CA VAL A 18 -32.75 4.81 0.18
C VAL A 18 -31.35 4.45 0.69
N ILE A 19 -31.24 3.54 1.66
CA ILE A 19 -29.94 3.06 2.16
C ILE A 19 -29.15 2.35 1.04
N GLY A 20 -29.82 1.56 0.20
CA GLY A 20 -29.19 0.89 -0.95
C GLY A 20 -28.55 1.87 -1.93
N ILE A 21 -29.26 2.95 -2.28
CA ILE A 21 -28.73 4.00 -3.17
C ILE A 21 -27.52 4.67 -2.53
N LEU A 22 -27.60 5.07 -1.26
CA LEU A 22 -26.50 5.73 -0.55
C LEU A 22 -25.27 4.80 -0.42
N ALA A 23 -25.49 3.53 -0.10
CA ALA A 23 -24.41 2.55 0.07
C ALA A 23 -23.61 2.32 -1.23
N SER A 24 -24.28 2.38 -2.39
CA SER A 24 -23.62 2.19 -3.70
C SER A 24 -22.52 3.21 -4.00
N VAL A 25 -22.64 4.43 -3.46
CA VAL A 25 -21.63 5.50 -3.62
C VAL A 25 -20.68 5.54 -2.43
N ALA A 26 -21.20 5.38 -1.21
CA ALA A 26 -20.41 5.54 0.01
C ALA A 26 -19.38 4.40 0.22
N LEU A 27 -19.75 3.15 -0.06
CA LEU A 27 -18.87 2.00 0.15
C LEU A 27 -17.59 2.03 -0.71
N PRO A 28 -17.66 2.22 -2.04
CA PRO A 28 -16.43 2.28 -2.85
C PRO A 28 -15.55 3.48 -2.48
N ALA A 29 -16.16 4.64 -2.16
CA ALA A 29 -15.42 5.81 -1.72
C ALA A 29 -14.66 5.56 -0.40
N TYR A 30 -15.28 4.89 0.56
CA TYR A 30 -14.67 4.52 1.83
C TYR A 30 -13.53 3.50 1.66
N GLN A 31 -13.71 2.50 0.81
CA GLN A 31 -12.65 1.53 0.48
C GLN A 31 -11.45 2.22 -0.17
N ASP A 32 -11.68 3.18 -1.07
CA ASP A 32 -10.61 3.97 -1.68
C ASP A 32 -9.90 4.87 -0.65
N TYR A 33 -10.63 5.44 0.32
CA TYR A 33 -10.03 6.17 1.45
C TYR A 33 -9.12 5.27 2.31
N MET A 34 -9.62 4.10 2.70
CA MET A 34 -8.84 3.14 3.49
C MET A 34 -7.59 2.65 2.76
N THR A 35 -7.68 2.45 1.44
CA THR A 35 -6.51 2.10 0.61
C THR A 35 -5.46 3.20 0.66
N ARG A 36 -5.86 4.47 0.51
CA ARG A 36 -4.93 5.62 0.57
C ARG A 36 -4.29 5.78 1.94
N SER A 37 -5.04 5.56 3.01
CA SER A 37 -4.50 5.61 4.38
C SER A 37 -3.36 4.61 4.57
N LYS A 38 -3.43 3.44 3.92
CA LYS A 38 -2.39 2.40 4.00
C LYS A 38 -1.15 2.73 3.19
N PHE A 39 -1.24 3.59 2.17
CA PHE A 39 -0.06 3.98 1.39
C PHE A 39 0.99 4.71 2.23
N THR A 40 0.58 5.47 3.25
CA THR A 40 1.51 6.18 4.14
C THR A 40 2.49 5.21 4.80
N ASP A 41 2.02 4.02 5.18
CA ASP A 41 2.84 2.98 5.80
C ASP A 41 3.92 2.43 4.85
N ALA A 42 3.55 2.17 3.58
CA ALA A 42 4.53 1.80 2.56
C ALA A 42 5.56 2.91 2.31
N LYS A 43 5.10 4.16 2.13
CA LYS A 43 5.95 5.31 1.79
C LYS A 43 6.93 5.64 2.91
N SER A 44 6.51 5.60 4.17
CA SER A 44 7.37 5.88 5.32
C SER A 44 8.45 4.81 5.50
N ASN A 45 8.09 3.53 5.42
CA ASN A 45 9.03 2.43 5.54
C ASN A 45 10.03 2.39 4.37
N LEU A 46 9.59 2.65 3.14
CA LEU A 46 10.49 2.79 1.98
C LEU A 46 11.48 3.94 2.18
N ALA A 47 11.01 5.10 2.66
CA ALA A 47 11.89 6.24 2.93
C ALA A 47 12.94 5.92 4.01
N ASN A 48 12.55 5.21 5.07
CA ASN A 48 13.46 4.75 6.12
C ASN A 48 14.49 3.74 5.59
N LYS A 49 14.06 2.74 4.82
CA LYS A 49 14.97 1.75 4.21
C LYS A 49 15.96 2.41 3.25
N ARG A 50 15.53 3.42 2.48
CA ARG A 50 16.42 4.22 1.62
C ARG A 50 17.56 4.86 2.41
N ILE A 51 17.24 5.51 3.54
CA ILE A 51 18.26 6.13 4.40
C ILE A 51 19.27 5.08 4.90
N ARG A 52 18.77 3.90 5.31
CA ARG A 52 19.64 2.79 5.74
C ARG A 52 20.47 2.19 4.60
N MET A 53 19.96 2.19 3.37
CA MET A 53 20.74 1.81 2.19
C MET A 53 21.90 2.78 1.98
N GLU A 54 21.67 4.08 2.09
CA GLU A 54 22.76 5.06 1.96
C GLU A 54 23.81 4.89 3.06
N GLN A 55 23.39 4.62 4.30
CA GLN A 55 24.32 4.30 5.40
C GLN A 55 25.15 3.06 5.10
N TRP A 56 24.51 1.98 4.62
CA TRP A 56 25.21 0.76 4.24
C TRP A 56 26.26 0.98 3.16
N PHE A 57 25.98 1.84 2.18
CA PHE A 57 26.95 2.19 1.14
C PHE A 57 28.14 2.98 1.71
N GLN A 58 27.93 3.85 2.70
CA GLN A 58 29.05 4.51 3.38
C GLN A 58 29.97 3.52 4.09
N ASP A 59 29.40 2.48 4.70
CA ASP A 59 30.16 1.49 5.46
C ASP A 59 30.85 0.44 4.56
N ASN A 60 30.16 -0.05 3.52
CA ASN A 60 30.59 -1.20 2.72
C ASN A 60 31.08 -0.83 1.32
N ARG A 61 30.80 0.41 0.85
CA ARG A 61 31.08 0.89 -0.52
C ARG A 61 30.42 0.05 -1.62
N THR A 62 29.37 -0.71 -1.28
CA THR A 62 28.60 -1.54 -2.20
C THR A 62 27.20 -1.76 -1.65
N TYR A 63 26.18 -1.89 -2.50
CA TYR A 63 24.84 -2.36 -2.08
C TYR A 63 24.69 -3.88 -2.15
N VAL A 64 25.68 -4.59 -2.68
CA VAL A 64 25.67 -6.06 -2.72
C VAL A 64 25.63 -6.62 -1.30
N GLY A 65 24.73 -7.58 -1.05
CA GLY A 65 24.55 -8.21 0.26
C GLY A 65 23.68 -7.41 1.24
N ALA A 66 23.15 -6.26 0.83
CA ALA A 66 22.24 -5.45 1.65
C ALA A 66 20.88 -6.13 1.95
N ASP A 67 20.54 -7.20 1.21
CA ASP A 67 19.39 -8.08 1.39
C ASP A 67 19.64 -9.24 2.37
N GLY A 68 20.89 -9.41 2.84
CA GLY A 68 21.24 -10.41 3.84
C GLY A 68 20.59 -10.17 5.21
N ALA A 69 20.61 -11.18 6.08
CA ALA A 69 20.06 -11.06 7.43
C ALA A 69 20.71 -9.89 8.19
N GLY A 70 19.89 -9.00 8.74
CA GLY A 70 20.34 -7.78 9.43
C GLY A 70 20.69 -6.60 8.49
N GLY A 71 20.75 -6.83 7.18
CA GLY A 71 20.94 -5.80 6.17
C GLY A 71 19.79 -4.80 6.10
N PRO A 72 20.04 -3.59 5.55
CA PRO A 72 19.03 -2.54 5.44
C PRO A 72 17.85 -2.92 4.54
N CYS A 73 18.05 -3.83 3.59
CA CYS A 73 17.04 -4.32 2.67
C CYS A 73 16.75 -5.82 2.79
N ALA A 74 17.02 -6.39 3.96
CA ALA A 74 16.52 -7.72 4.30
C ALA A 74 15.00 -7.77 4.09
N ALA A 75 14.52 -8.93 3.60
CA ALA A 75 13.10 -9.16 3.44
C ALA A 75 12.39 -8.94 4.79
N ASP A 76 11.36 -8.10 4.77
CA ASP A 76 10.73 -7.60 5.98
C ASP A 76 9.21 -7.65 5.83
N THR A 77 8.62 -8.51 6.65
CA THR A 77 7.17 -8.75 6.76
C THR A 77 6.63 -8.33 8.13
N SER A 78 7.43 -7.67 8.97
CA SER A 78 7.04 -7.34 10.35
C SER A 78 6.89 -5.84 10.60
N SER A 79 7.58 -5.00 9.83
CA SER A 79 7.48 -3.53 9.96
C SER A 79 6.15 -2.95 9.49
N SER A 80 5.43 -3.65 8.64
CA SER A 80 4.12 -3.24 8.13
C SER A 80 3.11 -4.37 8.26
N ARG A 81 1.87 -4.03 8.59
CA ARG A 81 0.76 -4.99 8.51
C ARG A 81 0.35 -5.30 7.07
N TYR A 82 0.52 -4.35 6.16
CA TYR A 82 -0.12 -4.37 4.83
C TYR A 82 0.84 -4.62 3.68
N PHE A 83 2.13 -4.42 3.90
CA PHE A 83 3.15 -4.51 2.86
C PHE A 83 4.28 -5.46 3.28
N THR A 84 4.88 -6.08 2.28
CA THR A 84 6.13 -6.82 2.40
C THR A 84 7.22 -6.04 1.69
N PHE A 85 8.34 -5.80 2.38
CA PHE A 85 9.47 -5.06 1.80
C PHE A 85 10.58 -6.02 1.39
N THR A 86 11.11 -5.83 0.19
CA THR A 86 12.19 -6.65 -0.37
C THR A 86 13.08 -5.79 -1.27
N CYS A 87 14.33 -6.23 -1.47
CA CYS A 87 15.15 -5.82 -2.60
C CYS A 87 15.34 -7.03 -3.51
N PRO A 88 14.93 -6.97 -4.78
CA PRO A 88 15.28 -8.02 -5.72
C PRO A 88 16.81 -8.05 -5.88
N SER A 89 17.44 -9.19 -5.61
CA SER A 89 18.91 -9.32 -5.66
C SER A 89 19.49 -8.98 -7.03
N ALA A 90 18.70 -9.11 -8.11
CA ALA A 90 19.08 -8.70 -9.46
C ALA A 90 19.31 -7.19 -9.61
N ASN A 91 18.73 -6.36 -8.73
CA ASN A 91 18.89 -4.90 -8.76
C ASN A 91 19.98 -4.40 -7.81
N LEU A 92 20.50 -5.25 -6.93
CA LEU A 92 21.58 -4.94 -6.00
C LEU A 92 22.93 -5.08 -6.70
N THR A 93 23.51 -3.94 -7.07
CA THR A 93 24.86 -3.88 -7.64
C THR A 93 25.78 -3.10 -6.70
N ALA A 94 27.03 -2.85 -7.12
CA ALA A 94 27.91 -1.98 -6.36
C ALA A 94 27.29 -0.59 -6.11
N THR A 95 26.54 -0.04 -7.06
CA THR A 95 26.09 1.36 -7.03
C THR A 95 24.60 1.56 -7.25
N THR A 96 23.83 0.50 -7.46
CA THR A 96 22.38 0.58 -7.69
C THR A 96 21.62 -0.35 -6.76
N TYR A 97 20.38 0.01 -6.47
CA TYR A 97 19.43 -0.84 -5.78
C TYR A 97 17.99 -0.51 -6.19
N LEU A 98 17.08 -1.42 -5.91
CA LEU A 98 15.65 -1.17 -5.97
C LEU A 98 15.00 -1.74 -4.71
N ILE A 99 14.38 -0.88 -3.90
CA ILE A 99 13.57 -1.32 -2.76
C ILE A 99 12.12 -1.38 -3.23
N GLN A 100 11.45 -2.47 -2.92
CA GLN A 100 10.05 -2.72 -3.28
C GLN A 100 9.20 -2.95 -2.03
N ALA A 101 8.08 -2.23 -1.92
CA ALA A 101 6.99 -2.53 -1.01
C ALA A 101 5.86 -3.18 -1.82
N ALA A 102 5.76 -4.51 -1.75
CA ALA A 102 4.68 -5.27 -2.35
C ALA A 102 3.47 -5.26 -1.42
N GLY A 103 2.31 -4.89 -1.93
CA GLY A 103 1.07 -4.89 -1.17
C GLY A 103 0.58 -6.31 -0.92
N GLY A 104 0.10 -6.55 0.29
CA GLY A 104 -0.15 -7.88 0.83
C GLY A 104 0.99 -8.31 1.76
N ASN A 105 0.62 -8.86 2.91
CA ASN A 105 1.58 -9.43 3.85
C ASN A 105 1.09 -10.80 4.34
N ALA A 106 1.81 -11.84 3.94
CA ALA A 106 1.49 -13.22 4.32
C ALA A 106 1.69 -13.49 5.82
N ALA A 107 2.61 -12.78 6.48
CA ALA A 107 2.88 -12.95 7.91
C ALA A 107 1.74 -12.45 8.79
N THR A 108 0.99 -11.45 8.34
CA THR A 108 -0.20 -10.93 9.05
C THR A 108 -1.52 -11.47 8.50
N GLY A 109 -1.48 -12.12 7.33
CA GLY A 109 -2.67 -12.57 6.59
C GLY A 109 -3.44 -11.44 5.90
N ASP A 110 -2.94 -10.20 5.92
CA ASP A 110 -3.64 -9.06 5.31
C ASP A 110 -3.30 -8.93 3.82
N GLN A 111 -4.30 -9.19 2.96
CA GLN A 111 -4.19 -9.12 1.51
C GLN A 111 -4.91 -7.90 0.90
N SER A 112 -5.30 -6.93 1.74
CA SER A 112 -6.12 -5.80 1.29
C SER A 112 -5.41 -4.84 0.31
N MET A 113 -4.08 -4.88 0.28
CA MET A 113 -3.23 -4.06 -0.60
C MET A 113 -2.65 -4.84 -1.78
N THR A 114 -3.04 -6.11 -1.97
CA THR A 114 -2.59 -6.90 -3.12
C THR A 114 -2.83 -6.16 -4.43
N GLY A 115 -1.81 -6.14 -5.28
CA GLY A 115 -1.85 -5.44 -6.56
C GLY A 115 -1.38 -4.00 -6.52
N PHE A 116 -0.91 -3.49 -5.38
CA PHE A 116 -0.09 -2.28 -5.32
C PHE A 116 1.38 -2.65 -5.10
N THR A 117 2.27 -1.97 -5.79
CA THR A 117 3.70 -2.09 -5.58
C THR A 117 4.34 -0.71 -5.65
N PHE A 118 4.96 -0.28 -4.56
CA PHE A 118 5.71 0.98 -4.51
C PHE A 118 7.20 0.67 -4.55
N THR A 119 7.95 1.40 -5.35
CA THR A 119 9.40 1.22 -5.45
C THR A 119 10.15 2.52 -5.26
N ILE A 120 11.39 2.42 -4.81
CA ILE A 120 12.34 3.52 -4.77
C ILE A 120 13.76 3.00 -5.05
N ASP A 121 14.53 3.78 -5.79
CA ASP A 121 15.92 3.47 -6.13
C ASP A 121 16.93 4.44 -5.50
N GLN A 122 18.22 4.23 -5.78
CA GLN A 122 19.33 5.06 -5.30
C GLN A 122 19.25 6.53 -5.74
N SER A 123 18.59 6.81 -6.87
CA SER A 123 18.40 8.17 -7.39
C SER A 123 17.17 8.86 -6.79
N ASN A 124 16.50 8.21 -5.83
CA ASN A 124 15.20 8.63 -5.30
C ASN A 124 14.11 8.68 -6.39
N ALA A 125 14.26 7.91 -7.47
CA ALA A 125 13.20 7.68 -8.43
C ALA A 125 12.14 6.80 -7.76
N LYS A 126 10.91 7.32 -7.72
CA LYS A 126 9.77 6.67 -7.09
C LYS A 126 8.85 6.17 -8.17
N ALA A 127 8.35 4.96 -8.03
CA ALA A 127 7.32 4.45 -8.94
C ALA A 127 6.24 3.68 -8.17
N THR A 128 5.07 3.63 -8.78
CA THR A 128 3.95 2.79 -8.36
C THR A 128 3.52 1.94 -9.54
N THR A 129 3.59 0.63 -9.38
CA THR A 129 2.96 -0.33 -10.29
C THR A 129 1.66 -0.80 -9.66
N VAL A 130 0.57 -0.80 -10.44
CA VAL A 130 -0.74 -1.22 -9.97
C VAL A 130 -1.36 -2.23 -10.91
N THR A 131 -1.81 -3.36 -10.37
CA THR A 131 -2.58 -4.38 -11.10
C THR A 131 -4.04 -4.44 -10.64
N ARG A 132 -4.38 -3.72 -9.56
CA ARG A 132 -5.75 -3.65 -9.03
C ARG A 132 -6.65 -2.82 -9.96
N SER A 133 -7.82 -3.36 -10.30
CA SER A 133 -8.76 -2.68 -11.18
C SER A 133 -9.23 -1.34 -10.62
N GLY A 134 -9.45 -0.38 -11.53
CA GLY A 134 -9.89 0.96 -11.20
C GLY A 134 -8.81 1.88 -10.64
N TRP A 135 -7.58 1.42 -10.44
CA TRP A 135 -6.45 2.23 -9.99
C TRP A 135 -5.40 2.34 -11.08
N THR A 136 -4.78 3.51 -11.19
CA THR A 136 -3.74 3.78 -12.20
C THR A 136 -2.39 3.91 -11.51
N GLY A 137 -1.38 3.17 -11.99
CA GLY A 137 0.01 3.31 -11.55
C GLY A 137 0.69 4.55 -12.13
N ASN A 138 1.89 4.85 -11.65
CA ASN A 138 2.71 5.97 -12.14
C ASN A 138 4.19 5.63 -12.02
N ALA A 139 4.94 5.68 -13.12
CA ALA A 139 6.36 5.35 -13.14
C ALA A 139 7.27 6.45 -12.54
N GLY A 140 6.74 7.64 -12.28
CA GLY A 140 7.49 8.79 -11.76
C GLY A 140 7.17 9.18 -10.33
N CYS A 141 6.19 8.55 -9.68
CA CYS A 141 5.93 8.82 -8.27
C CYS A 141 5.19 7.72 -7.51
N TRP A 142 5.12 7.91 -6.19
CA TRP A 142 4.20 7.17 -5.34
C TRP A 142 2.81 7.79 -5.36
N ILE A 143 1.87 7.12 -6.02
CA ILE A 143 0.51 7.63 -6.20
C ILE A 143 -0.15 7.97 -4.86
N SER A 144 -0.92 9.05 -4.83
CA SER A 144 -1.71 9.51 -3.68
C SER A 144 -3.20 9.26 -3.88
N ASN A 145 -3.62 9.07 -5.14
CA ASN A 145 -5.00 8.90 -5.52
C ASN A 145 -5.19 7.81 -6.59
N LYS A 146 -6.46 7.52 -6.89
CA LYS A 146 -6.88 6.47 -7.83
C LYS A 146 -6.54 6.77 -9.28
N GLY A 147 -6.46 8.05 -9.64
CA GLY A 147 -6.08 8.53 -10.97
C GLY A 147 -4.59 8.44 -11.28
N GLY A 148 -3.76 7.96 -10.35
CA GLY A 148 -2.33 7.82 -10.56
C GLY A 148 -1.54 9.12 -10.40
N SER A 149 -2.15 10.17 -9.85
CA SER A 149 -1.41 11.40 -9.52
C SER A 149 -0.69 11.24 -8.19
N CYS A 150 0.38 12.01 -8.07
CA CYS A 150 1.02 12.41 -6.83
C CYS A 150 0.35 13.73 -6.41
#